data_AF-A0A1H8JDX6-F1
#
_entry.id   AF-A0A1H8JDX6-F1
#
_cell.length_a   1.000
_cell.length_b   1.000
_cell.length_c   1.000
_cell.angle_alpha   90.00
_cell.angle_beta   90.00
_cell.angle_gamma   90.00
#
_symmetry.space_group_name_H-M   'P 1'
#
loop_
_entity.id
_entity.type
_entity.pdbx_description
1 polymer ?
#
loop_
_entity_poly.entity_id
_entity_poly.type
_entity_poly.pdbx_seq_one_letter_code
_entity_poly.pdbx_strand_id
1 'polypeptide(L)'
;MGNPQHPDAPTRAADTGTTATSWPDPSEAVSVEAIIEQACQLRRHNADIIGQRLSRGERLSAEVLYGILHAQTLAGWWLLVDRRIQHVRGSRGLTPEQVVARFVSWIRPYREDDAVPANAATSVRVLGLHSEHGLALAHFDRALALIRQDAARTFLAQVKTLVPASPAEQAPRSSAGQEAKA
;
A
#
# COMPACT_ATOMS: atom_id res chain seq x y z
N MET A 1 -58.86 -38.41 14.63
CA MET A 1 -58.62 -37.01 14.24
C MET A 1 -57.13 -36.76 14.38
N GLY A 2 -56.43 -36.64 13.25
CA GLY A 2 -54.97 -36.66 13.17
C GLY A 2 -54.35 -35.28 13.37
N ASN A 3 -53.19 -35.24 14.04
CA ASN A 3 -52.35 -34.06 14.18
C ASN A 3 -51.80 -33.63 12.81
N PRO A 4 -51.86 -32.35 12.44
CA PRO A 4 -51.18 -31.84 11.24
C PRO A 4 -49.67 -31.73 11.48
N GLN A 5 -48.91 -32.28 10.54
CA GLN A 5 -47.47 -32.27 10.45
C GLN A 5 -46.92 -30.84 10.26
N HIS A 6 -45.89 -30.54 11.04
CA HIS A 6 -45.04 -29.36 10.92
C HIS A 6 -44.16 -29.49 9.66
N PRO A 7 -44.03 -28.46 8.80
CA PRO A 7 -43.14 -28.54 7.65
C PRO A 7 -41.68 -28.35 8.06
N ASP A 8 -40.82 -29.20 7.49
CA ASP A 8 -39.37 -29.20 7.60
C ASP A 8 -38.76 -27.88 7.14
N ALA A 9 -37.90 -27.30 7.98
CA ALA A 9 -37.03 -26.19 7.59
C ALA A 9 -35.83 -26.74 6.80
N PRO A 10 -35.47 -26.17 5.64
CA PRO A 10 -34.25 -26.56 4.95
C PRO A 10 -33.03 -26.00 5.70
N THR A 11 -32.25 -26.89 6.31
CA THR A 11 -30.92 -26.59 6.84
C THR A 11 -30.02 -26.14 5.69
N ARG A 12 -29.76 -24.84 5.65
CA ARG A 12 -28.85 -24.19 4.72
C ARG A 12 -27.42 -24.70 4.99
N ALA A 13 -26.83 -25.35 4.01
CA ALA A 13 -25.44 -25.75 4.02
C ALA A 13 -24.56 -24.53 4.31
N ALA A 14 -23.66 -24.67 5.29
CA ALA A 14 -22.62 -23.70 5.55
C ALA A 14 -21.59 -23.81 4.42
N ASP A 15 -21.65 -22.89 3.47
CA ASP A 15 -20.54 -22.63 2.56
C ASP A 15 -19.39 -21.99 3.36
N THR A 16 -18.53 -22.83 3.94
CA THR A 16 -17.20 -22.40 4.39
C THR A 16 -16.30 -22.23 3.18
N GLY A 17 -16.61 -21.22 2.37
CA GLY A 17 -15.71 -20.66 1.37
C GLY A 17 -14.71 -19.73 2.05
N THR A 18 -13.81 -20.29 2.86
CA THR A 18 -12.60 -19.57 3.29
C THR A 18 -11.74 -19.39 2.05
N THR A 19 -11.99 -18.32 1.30
CA THR A 19 -11.00 -17.78 0.35
C THR A 19 -9.88 -17.19 1.21
N ALA A 20 -8.98 -18.06 1.61
CA ALA A 20 -7.67 -17.64 2.07
C ALA A 20 -7.10 -16.78 0.93
N THR A 21 -6.85 -15.51 1.21
CA THR A 21 -6.06 -14.63 0.36
C THR A 21 -4.71 -15.32 0.15
N SER A 22 -4.57 -16.05 -0.96
CA SER A 22 -3.32 -16.70 -1.30
C SER A 22 -2.32 -15.59 -1.57
N TRP A 23 -1.31 -15.50 -0.72
CA TRP A 23 -0.17 -14.65 -0.98
C TRP A 23 0.52 -15.17 -2.25
N PRO A 24 0.80 -14.31 -3.24
CA PRO A 24 1.47 -14.74 -4.46
C PRO A 24 2.85 -15.32 -4.13
N ASP A 25 3.24 -16.33 -4.92
CA ASP A 25 4.51 -17.04 -4.85
C ASP A 25 5.68 -16.03 -4.91
N PRO A 26 6.62 -16.03 -3.95
CA PRO A 26 7.68 -15.02 -3.85
C PRO A 26 8.70 -15.03 -5.01
N SER A 27 8.58 -15.95 -5.97
CA SER A 27 9.47 -16.06 -7.13
C SER A 27 9.00 -15.33 -8.39
N GLU A 28 7.75 -14.87 -8.44
CA GLU A 28 7.23 -14.11 -9.57
C GLU A 28 7.46 -12.60 -9.34
N ALA A 29 8.15 -11.95 -10.28
CA ALA A 29 8.20 -10.50 -10.30
C ALA A 29 6.78 -9.96 -10.38
N VAL A 30 6.32 -9.30 -9.30
CA VAL A 30 4.98 -8.70 -9.26
C VAL A 30 4.94 -7.62 -10.34
N SER A 31 3.92 -7.63 -11.21
CA SER A 31 3.78 -6.60 -12.24
C SER A 31 3.32 -5.27 -11.63
N VAL A 32 3.63 -4.16 -12.30
CA VAL A 32 3.14 -2.82 -11.91
C VAL A 32 1.60 -2.80 -11.88
N GLU A 33 0.98 -3.48 -12.84
CA GLU A 33 -0.46 -3.64 -12.95
C GLU A 33 -1.06 -4.35 -11.73
N ALA A 34 -0.43 -5.43 -11.25
CA ALA A 34 -0.89 -6.16 -10.07
C ALA A 34 -0.83 -5.29 -8.80
N ILE A 35 0.23 -4.49 -8.64
CA ILE A 35 0.34 -3.56 -7.50
C ILE A 35 -0.73 -2.46 -7.57
N ILE A 36 -0.98 -1.91 -8.77
CA ILE A 36 -2.04 -0.91 -8.98
C ILE A 36 -3.41 -1.51 -8.65
N GLU A 37 -3.68 -2.74 -9.09
CA GLU A 37 -4.95 -3.40 -8.80
C GLU A 37 -5.12 -3.64 -7.30
N GLN A 38 -4.08 -4.17 -6.63
CA GLN A 38 -4.08 -4.36 -5.18
C GLN A 38 -4.35 -3.04 -4.44
N ALA A 39 -3.70 -1.96 -4.86
CA ALA A 39 -3.92 -0.62 -4.32
C ALA A 39 -5.38 -0.15 -4.49
N CYS A 40 -5.99 -0.40 -5.65
CA CYS A 40 -7.40 -0.09 -5.92
C CYS A 40 -8.37 -0.90 -5.05
N GLN A 41 -8.10 -2.19 -4.86
CA GLN A 41 -8.90 -3.06 -4.00
C GLN A 41 -8.79 -2.62 -2.54
N LEU A 42 -7.58 -2.36 -2.05
CA LEU A 42 -7.34 -1.90 -0.68
C LEU A 42 -8.01 -0.55 -0.41
N ARG A 43 -7.98 0.38 -1.36
CA ARG A 43 -8.68 1.68 -1.26
C ARG A 43 -10.19 1.51 -1.11
N ARG A 44 -10.81 0.65 -1.93
CA ARG A 44 -12.26 0.38 -1.88
C ARG A 44 -12.64 -0.27 -0.55
N HIS A 45 -11.93 -1.32 -0.18
CA HIS A 45 -12.16 -2.03 1.09
C HIS A 45 -12.11 -1.09 2.30
N ASN A 46 -11.11 -0.20 2.36
CA ASN A 46 -11.00 0.76 3.46
C ASN A 46 -12.11 1.82 3.45
N ALA A 47 -12.57 2.27 2.27
CA ALA A 47 -13.70 3.18 2.18
C ALA A 47 -14.99 2.52 2.71
N ASP A 48 -15.20 1.25 2.39
CA ASP A 48 -16.35 0.47 2.87
C ASP A 48 -16.29 0.29 4.40
N ILE A 49 -15.11 -0.01 4.96
CA ILE A 49 -14.93 -0.10 6.41
C ILE A 49 -15.31 1.22 7.11
N ILE A 50 -14.85 2.36 6.60
CA ILE A 50 -15.23 3.66 7.15
C ILE A 50 -16.74 3.85 7.07
N GLY A 51 -17.32 3.65 5.89
CA GLY A 51 -18.76 3.86 5.67
C GLY A 51 -19.61 3.00 6.60
N GLN A 52 -19.25 1.72 6.77
CA GLN A 52 -19.95 0.80 7.67
C GLN A 52 -19.85 1.23 9.14
N ARG A 53 -18.65 1.58 9.62
CA ARG A 53 -18.47 2.02 11.01
C ARG A 53 -19.19 3.33 11.29
N LEU A 54 -19.07 4.31 10.40
CA LEU A 54 -19.74 5.60 10.54
C LEU A 54 -21.27 5.46 10.48
N SER A 55 -21.81 4.62 9.60
CA SER A 55 -23.27 4.39 9.52
C SER A 55 -23.84 3.71 10.76
N ARG A 56 -23.01 3.01 11.54
CA ARG A 56 -23.37 2.42 12.85
C ARG A 56 -23.10 3.34 14.04
N GLY A 57 -22.55 4.54 13.81
CA GLY A 57 -22.12 5.45 14.88
C GLY A 57 -20.95 4.91 15.70
N GLU A 58 -20.18 3.95 15.17
CA GLU A 58 -19.02 3.38 15.85
C GLU A 58 -17.87 4.38 15.90
N ARG A 59 -17.14 4.40 17.01
CA ARG A 59 -15.91 5.18 17.14
C ARG A 59 -14.81 4.57 16.28
N LEU A 60 -14.08 5.41 15.56
CA LEU A 60 -12.88 5.01 14.83
C LEU A 60 -11.68 5.08 15.77
N SER A 61 -11.01 3.96 16.00
CA SER A 61 -9.75 3.96 16.74
C SER A 61 -8.63 4.61 15.92
N ALA A 62 -7.60 5.11 16.59
CA ALA A 62 -6.43 5.69 15.94
C ALA A 62 -5.74 4.67 15.00
N GLU A 63 -5.73 3.38 15.37
CA GLU A 63 -5.18 2.30 14.54
C GLU A 63 -5.97 2.09 13.25
N VAL A 64 -7.30 2.11 13.33
CA VAL A 64 -8.17 1.99 12.14
C VAL A 64 -7.99 3.21 11.24
N LEU A 65 -7.97 4.42 11.81
CA LEU A 65 -7.69 5.65 11.04
C LEU A 65 -6.30 5.62 10.41
N TYR A 66 -5.28 5.17 11.13
CA TYR A 66 -3.92 5.01 10.63
C TYR A 66 -3.89 4.08 9.41
N GLY A 67 -4.41 2.86 9.55
CA GLY A 67 -4.40 1.86 8.48
C GLY A 67 -5.10 2.36 7.22
N ILE A 68 -6.21 3.09 7.39
CA ILE A 68 -6.97 3.63 6.27
C ILE A 68 -6.22 4.79 5.61
N LEU A 69 -5.71 5.75 6.37
CA LEU A 69 -4.97 6.89 5.82
C LEU A 69 -3.68 6.45 5.13
N HIS A 70 -2.99 5.45 5.68
CA HIS A 70 -1.82 4.82 5.05
C HIS A 70 -2.20 4.18 3.71
N ALA A 71 -3.22 3.33 3.71
CA ALA A 71 -3.71 2.66 2.50
C ALA A 71 -4.19 3.65 1.42
N GLN A 72 -4.91 4.70 1.82
CA GLN A 72 -5.37 5.75 0.89
C GLN A 72 -4.19 6.54 0.30
N THR A 73 -3.19 6.86 1.11
CA THR A 73 -1.97 7.54 0.65
C THR A 73 -1.24 6.69 -0.38
N LEU A 74 -1.00 5.42 -0.03
CA LEU A 74 -0.30 4.47 -0.91
C LEU A 74 -1.07 4.25 -2.22
N ALA A 75 -2.39 4.03 -2.13
CA ALA A 75 -3.22 3.84 -3.31
C ALA A 75 -3.31 5.09 -4.18
N GLY A 76 -3.34 6.27 -3.56
CA GLY A 76 -3.30 7.54 -4.28
C GLY A 76 -2.05 7.67 -5.15
N TRP A 77 -0.88 7.30 -4.63
CA TRP A 77 0.36 7.34 -5.42
C TRP A 77 0.38 6.33 -6.56
N TRP A 78 -0.05 5.08 -6.33
CA TRP A 78 -0.12 4.08 -7.41
C TRP A 78 -1.13 4.46 -8.50
N LEU A 79 -2.25 5.10 -8.15
CA LEU A 79 -3.20 5.62 -9.13
C LEU A 79 -2.63 6.79 -9.94
N LEU A 80 -1.78 7.63 -9.35
CA LEU A 80 -1.06 8.67 -10.11
C LEU A 80 -0.05 8.06 -11.08
N VAL A 81 0.64 6.98 -10.69
CA VAL A 81 1.51 6.20 -11.57
C VAL A 81 0.70 5.63 -12.74
N ASP A 82 -0.40 4.92 -12.45
CA ASP A 82 -1.30 4.33 -13.46
C ASP A 82 -1.79 5.39 -14.46
N ARG A 83 -2.34 6.50 -13.96
CA ARG A 83 -2.81 7.60 -14.81
C ARG A 83 -1.71 8.14 -15.70
N ARG A 84 -0.47 8.21 -15.20
CA ARG A 84 0.66 8.69 -16.00
C ARG A 84 1.09 7.67 -17.05
N ILE A 85 1.10 6.37 -16.72
CA ILE A 85 1.35 5.28 -17.67
C ILE A 85 0.34 5.32 -18.81
N GLN A 86 -0.95 5.41 -18.50
CA GLN A 86 -2.03 5.49 -19.49
C GLN A 86 -1.88 6.69 -20.42
N HIS A 87 -1.46 7.84 -19.90
CA HIS A 87 -1.25 9.06 -20.69
C HIS A 87 -0.09 8.95 -21.68
N VAL A 88 1.00 8.25 -21.32
CA VAL A 88 2.18 8.10 -22.19
C VAL A 88 2.08 6.91 -23.15
N ARG A 89 1.17 5.95 -22.89
CA ARG A 89 0.98 4.72 -23.70
C ARG A 89 0.61 4.99 -25.18
N GLY A 90 0.12 6.19 -25.50
CA GLY A 90 -0.26 6.60 -26.86
C GLY A 90 0.71 7.57 -27.55
N SER A 91 1.81 7.96 -26.90
CA SER A 91 2.85 8.85 -27.45
C SER A 91 4.19 8.10 -27.46
N ARG A 92 5.20 8.55 -28.24
CA ARG A 92 6.60 8.06 -28.13
C ARG A 92 7.23 8.48 -26.77
N GLY A 93 6.51 8.25 -25.68
CA GLY A 93 6.80 8.73 -24.34
C GLY A 93 7.57 7.70 -23.50
N LEU A 94 7.68 8.05 -22.22
CA LEU A 94 8.38 7.27 -21.19
C LEU A 94 7.81 5.86 -21.07
N THR A 95 8.68 4.87 -20.83
CA THR A 95 8.25 3.52 -20.48
C THR A 95 7.59 3.50 -19.08
N PRO A 96 6.76 2.50 -18.74
CA PRO A 96 6.19 2.37 -17.40
C PRO A 96 7.22 2.43 -16.27
N GLU A 97 8.39 1.82 -16.47
CA GLU A 97 9.50 1.82 -15.52
C GLU A 97 10.08 3.22 -15.33
N GLN A 98 10.19 4.00 -16.41
CA GLN A 98 10.63 5.39 -16.34
C GLN A 98 9.60 6.29 -15.64
N VAL A 99 8.30 6.00 -15.79
CA VAL A 99 7.24 6.66 -15.02
C VAL A 99 7.41 6.34 -13.54
N VAL A 100 7.55 5.06 -13.18
CA VAL A 100 7.77 4.63 -11.79
C VAL A 100 9.02 5.29 -11.20
N ALA A 101 10.13 5.33 -11.93
CA ALA A 101 11.38 5.96 -11.48
C ALA A 101 11.19 7.46 -11.17
N ARG A 102 10.38 8.17 -11.95
CA ARG A 102 10.02 9.58 -11.68
C ARG A 102 9.18 9.72 -10.42
N PHE A 103 8.27 8.79 -10.15
CA PHE A 103 7.51 8.80 -8.90
C PHE A 103 8.39 8.42 -7.70
N VAL A 104 9.36 7.53 -7.87
CA VAL A 104 10.36 7.24 -6.83
C VAL A 104 11.13 8.50 -6.43
N SER A 105 11.60 9.31 -7.38
CA SER A 105 12.33 10.54 -7.05
C SER A 105 11.45 11.58 -6.36
N TRP A 106 10.17 11.67 -6.73
CA TRP A 106 9.19 12.54 -6.08
C TRP A 106 8.81 12.07 -4.67
N ILE A 107 8.72 10.75 -4.44
CA ILE A 107 8.29 10.18 -3.16
C ILE A 107 9.44 10.05 -2.15
N ARG A 108 10.68 9.87 -2.62
CA ARG A 108 11.86 9.66 -1.76
C ARG A 108 12.01 10.68 -0.63
N PRO A 109 11.80 12.01 -0.82
CA PRO A 109 11.90 12.98 0.27
C PRO A 109 10.98 12.67 1.46
N TYR A 110 9.78 12.12 1.22
CA TYR A 110 8.85 11.77 2.31
C TYR A 110 9.38 10.65 3.22
N ARG A 111 10.36 9.85 2.78
CA ARG A 111 10.98 8.80 3.61
C ARG A 111 11.87 9.38 4.71
N GLU A 112 12.57 10.45 4.38
CA GLU A 112 13.64 11.05 5.17
C GLU A 112 13.22 12.41 5.73
N ASP A 113 11.93 12.73 5.66
CA ASP A 113 11.43 14.05 6.04
C ASP A 113 11.58 14.28 7.56
N ASP A 114 12.78 14.73 7.93
CA ASP A 114 13.15 15.30 9.22
C ASP A 114 12.54 16.71 9.39
N ALA A 115 11.83 17.23 8.39
CA ALA A 115 11.29 18.58 8.37
C ALA A 115 10.07 18.80 9.28
N VAL A 116 9.67 17.80 10.07
CA VAL A 116 8.73 18.05 11.16
C VAL A 116 9.56 18.26 12.42
N PRO A 117 9.80 19.52 12.84
CA PRO A 117 10.60 19.80 14.02
C PRO A 117 10.04 18.99 15.19
N ALA A 118 10.93 18.30 15.91
CA ALA A 118 10.61 17.40 17.01
C ALA A 118 9.87 18.07 18.20
N ASN A 119 9.46 19.33 18.08
CA ASN A 119 9.01 20.18 19.18
C ASN A 119 7.74 20.96 18.86
N ALA A 120 6.67 20.29 18.43
CA ALA A 120 5.33 20.84 18.69
C ALA A 120 5.01 20.79 20.19
N ALA A 121 5.48 19.76 20.92
CA ALA A 121 5.23 19.62 22.35
C ALA A 121 6.13 20.52 23.23
N THR A 122 7.38 20.77 22.81
CA THR A 122 8.37 21.44 23.68
C THR A 122 8.37 22.96 23.52
N SER A 123 7.91 23.51 22.38
CA SER A 123 7.84 24.96 22.15
C SER A 123 6.55 25.61 22.71
N VAL A 124 5.53 24.80 23.04
CA VAL A 124 4.21 25.26 23.52
C VAL A 124 4.23 25.73 24.99
N ARG A 125 5.34 25.55 25.71
CA ARG A 125 5.48 26.06 27.08
C ARG A 125 5.69 27.58 27.18
N VAL A 126 5.92 28.30 26.08
CA VAL A 126 6.34 29.72 26.14
C VAL A 126 5.28 30.74 25.71
N LEU A 127 4.17 30.35 25.08
CA LEU A 127 3.11 31.29 24.67
C LEU A 127 1.73 30.79 25.07
N GLY A 128 1.04 31.59 25.89
CA GLY A 128 -0.24 31.27 26.51
C GLY A 128 -1.36 30.91 25.53
N LEU A 129 -2.35 30.20 26.08
CA LEU A 129 -3.68 29.94 25.49
C LEU A 129 -3.66 29.48 24.03
N HIS A 130 -2.96 28.38 23.74
CA HIS A 130 -3.28 27.60 22.54
C HIS A 130 -4.52 26.77 22.86
N SER A 131 -5.64 27.06 22.18
CA SER A 131 -6.88 26.32 22.32
C SER A 131 -6.63 24.82 22.11
N GLU A 132 -7.37 23.96 22.83
CA GLU A 132 -7.29 22.50 22.67
C GLU A 132 -7.36 22.06 21.20
N HIS A 133 -8.09 22.84 20.40
CA HIS A 133 -8.16 22.73 18.95
C HIS A 133 -6.80 22.87 18.25
N GLY A 134 -6.01 23.89 18.57
CA GLY A 134 -4.70 24.11 17.96
C GLY A 134 -3.70 22.99 18.29
N LEU A 135 -3.74 22.49 19.53
CA LEU A 135 -2.94 21.33 19.94
C LEU A 135 -3.37 20.08 19.18
N ALA A 136 -4.67 19.83 19.06
CA ALA A 136 -5.20 18.70 18.30
C ALA A 136 -4.75 18.72 16.83
N LEU A 137 -4.83 19.88 16.17
CA LEU A 137 -4.35 20.04 14.78
C LEU A 137 -2.85 19.73 14.65
N ALA A 138 -2.01 20.24 15.56
CA ALA A 138 -0.59 19.95 15.54
C ALA A 138 -0.29 18.45 15.68
N HIS A 139 -1.05 17.74 16.52
CA HIS A 139 -0.94 16.28 16.62
C HIS A 139 -1.40 15.56 15.36
N PHE A 140 -2.48 16.03 14.70
CA PHE A 140 -2.94 15.49 13.43
C PHE A 140 -1.92 15.71 12.31
N ASP A 141 -1.34 16.89 12.19
CA ASP A 141 -0.31 17.18 11.20
C ASP A 141 0.91 16.29 11.38
N ARG A 142 1.35 16.09 12.63
CA ARG A 142 2.44 15.15 12.95
C ARG A 142 2.07 13.71 12.58
N ALA A 143 0.86 13.26 12.93
CA ALA A 143 0.40 11.92 12.61
C ALA A 143 0.33 11.69 11.09
N LEU A 144 -0.20 12.66 10.33
CA LEU A 144 -0.27 12.58 8.88
C LEU A 144 1.11 12.55 8.22
N ALA A 145 2.09 13.30 8.75
CA ALA A 145 3.46 13.24 8.25
C ALA A 145 4.08 11.85 8.47
N LEU A 146 3.90 11.26 9.65
CA LEU A 146 4.37 9.89 9.94
C LEU A 146 3.70 8.84 9.05
N ILE A 147 2.39 8.97 8.82
CA ILE A 147 1.65 8.09 7.89
C ILE A 147 2.21 8.19 6.47
N ARG A 148 2.49 9.40 5.98
CA ARG A 148 3.11 9.61 4.66
C ARG A 148 4.51 9.01 4.59
N GLN A 149 5.31 9.17 5.64
CA GLN A 149 6.64 8.58 5.74
C GLN A 149 6.58 7.05 5.67
N ASP A 150 5.64 6.45 6.41
CA ASP A 150 5.46 5.01 6.39
C ASP A 150 4.96 4.52 5.02
N ALA A 151 4.00 5.20 4.41
CA ALA A 151 3.54 4.91 3.05
C ALA A 151 4.70 5.04 2.04
N ALA A 152 5.61 6.01 2.20
CA ALA A 152 6.79 6.16 1.35
C ALA A 152 7.72 4.96 1.47
N ARG A 153 7.94 4.44 2.68
CA ARG A 153 8.70 3.19 2.88
C ARG A 153 8.05 2.02 2.17
N THR A 154 6.73 1.86 2.31
CA THR A 154 5.98 0.78 1.66
C THR A 154 6.05 0.88 0.13
N PHE A 155 5.80 2.08 -0.43
CA PHE A 155 5.87 2.32 -1.87
C PHE A 155 7.25 1.98 -2.43
N LEU A 156 8.31 2.48 -1.79
CA LEU A 156 9.69 2.23 -2.23
C LEU A 156 10.08 0.75 -2.09
N ALA A 157 9.56 0.04 -1.09
CA ALA A 157 9.75 -1.41 -0.96
C ALA A 157 9.05 -2.18 -2.10
N GLN A 158 7.81 -1.81 -2.43
CA GLN A 158 7.06 -2.38 -3.57
C GLN A 158 7.76 -2.12 -4.90
N VAL A 159 8.35 -0.93 -5.10
CA VAL A 159 9.11 -0.68 -6.33
C VAL A 159 10.35 -1.57 -6.44
N LYS A 160 11.01 -1.90 -5.32
CA LYS A 160 12.17 -2.82 -5.35
C LYS A 160 11.79 -4.22 -5.78
N THR A 161 10.57 -4.69 -5.49
CA THR A 161 10.09 -6.01 -5.92
C THR A 161 9.75 -6.06 -7.41
N LEU A 162 9.62 -4.91 -8.08
CA LEU A 162 9.42 -4.83 -9.53
C LEU A 162 10.72 -5.07 -10.32
N VAL A 163 11.88 -4.85 -9.71
CA VAL A 163 13.18 -5.11 -10.34
C VAL A 163 13.47 -6.59 -10.18
N PRO A 164 13.56 -7.39 -11.26
CA PRO A 164 13.94 -8.79 -11.11
C PRO A 164 15.31 -8.83 -10.43
N ALA A 165 15.43 -9.67 -9.39
CA ALA A 165 16.73 -10.01 -8.84
C ALA A 165 17.58 -10.47 -10.03
N SER A 166 18.62 -9.70 -10.37
CA SER A 166 19.56 -10.09 -11.41
C SER A 166 19.95 -11.53 -11.12
N PRO A 167 19.80 -12.48 -12.07
CA PRO A 167 20.22 -13.85 -11.83
C PRO A 167 21.70 -13.75 -11.46
N ALA A 168 22.01 -14.20 -10.24
CA ALA A 168 23.37 -14.30 -9.76
C ALA A 168 24.19 -14.97 -10.86
N GLU A 169 25.24 -14.27 -11.29
CA GLU A 169 26.47 -14.85 -11.81
C GLU A 169 26.31 -16.28 -12.33
N GLN A 170 25.98 -16.42 -13.61
CA GLN A 170 26.46 -17.58 -14.35
C GLN A 170 27.98 -17.59 -14.18
N ALA A 171 28.44 -18.38 -13.22
CA ALA A 171 29.84 -18.67 -13.01
C ALA A 171 30.47 -18.93 -14.38
N PRO A 172 31.64 -18.33 -14.70
CA PRO A 172 32.27 -18.51 -15.98
C PRO A 172 32.41 -20.01 -16.22
N ARG A 173 31.74 -20.51 -17.26
CA ARG A 173 31.99 -21.86 -17.75
C ARG A 173 33.48 -21.91 -18.03
N SER A 174 34.19 -22.67 -17.21
CA SER A 174 35.56 -23.08 -17.45
C SER A 174 35.59 -23.80 -18.79
N SER A 175 35.78 -23.04 -19.87
CA SER A 175 36.20 -23.55 -21.15
C SER A 175 37.65 -23.97 -20.97
N ALA A 176 37.83 -25.20 -20.47
CA ALA A 176 39.11 -25.88 -20.61
C ALA A 176 39.34 -26.03 -22.12
N GLY A 177 40.42 -25.41 -22.59
CA GLY A 177 40.73 -25.26 -24.00
C GLY A 177 40.99 -26.58 -24.72
N GLN A 178 40.85 -26.48 -26.05
CA GLN A 178 41.83 -26.96 -27.04
C GLN A 178 43.24 -27.12 -26.43
N GLU A 179 44.08 -28.10 -26.79
CA GLU A 179 44.36 -28.61 -28.13
C GLU A 179 45.31 -29.83 -28.06
N ALA A 180 45.45 -30.52 -29.18
CA ALA A 180 46.26 -31.72 -29.42
C ALA A 180 47.79 -31.51 -29.40
N LYS A 181 48.53 -32.58 -29.05
CA LYS A 181 49.85 -33.06 -29.55
C LYS A 181 50.36 -34.13 -28.56
N ALA A 182 50.92 -35.28 -28.91
CA ALA A 182 51.51 -35.81 -30.14
C ALA A 182 51.27 -37.32 -30.23
#